data_AF-A0A533UJ68-F1
#
_entry.id   AF-A0A533UJ68-F1
#
_cell.length_a   1.000
_cell.length_b   1.000
_cell.length_c   1.000
_cell.angle_alpha   90.00
_cell.angle_beta   90.00
_cell.angle_gamma   90.00
#
_symmetry.space_group_name_H-M   'P 1'
#
loop_
_entity.id
_entity.type
_entity.pdbx_description
1 polymer ?
#
loop_
_entity_poly.entity_id
_entity_poly.type
_entity_poly.pdbx_seq_one_letter_code
_entity_poly.pdbx_strand_id
1 'polypeptide(L)'
;MPTTYILLNSDLGSDVEIIKKIKEMLDKEGKSVRYEVQGVYGVYDIIVKITADNMDLLRNIITNKIRKIDKVYSTLTMMVIEEQEQ
;
A
#
# COMPACT_ATOMS: atom_id res chain seq x y z
N MET A 1 -5.33 -15.07 4.33
CA MET A 1 -4.48 -13.99 4.88
C MET A 1 -4.82 -12.79 4.02
N PRO A 2 -5.48 -11.77 4.58
CA PRO A 2 -6.11 -10.74 3.76
C PRO A 2 -5.06 -10.00 2.94
N THR A 3 -5.34 -9.90 1.64
CA THR A 3 -4.50 -9.20 0.68
C THR A 3 -5.26 -8.02 0.08
N THR A 4 -4.55 -6.94 -0.19
CA THR A 4 -5.10 -5.76 -0.90
C THR A 4 -4.10 -5.19 -1.88
N TYR A 5 -4.64 -4.57 -2.93
CA TYR A 5 -3.92 -3.70 -3.84
C TYR A 5 -4.34 -2.26 -3.58
N ILE A 6 -3.36 -1.38 -3.43
CA ILE A 6 -3.55 0.05 -3.19
C ILE A 6 -2.87 0.80 -4.32
N LEU A 7 -3.65 1.57 -5.06
CA LEU A 7 -3.16 2.44 -6.12
C LEU A 7 -3.16 3.87 -5.59
N LEU A 8 -2.06 4.58 -5.78
CA LEU A 8 -1.85 5.92 -5.21
C LEU A 8 -1.55 6.95 -6.28
N ASN A 9 -2.06 8.16 -6.06
CA ASN A 9 -1.55 9.36 -6.71
C ASN A 9 -0.83 10.24 -5.69
N SER A 10 0.19 10.92 -6.19
CA SER A 10 1.10 11.74 -5.42
C SER A 10 1.42 13.05 -6.11
N ASP A 11 1.91 14.02 -5.34
CA ASP A 11 2.42 15.27 -5.91
C ASP A 11 3.56 14.99 -6.89
N LEU A 12 3.68 15.82 -7.92
CA LEU A 12 4.67 15.66 -8.98
C LEU A 12 6.09 15.51 -8.41
N GLY A 13 6.77 14.42 -8.76
CA GLY A 13 8.16 14.14 -8.34
C GLY A 13 8.33 13.68 -6.89
N SER A 14 7.24 13.36 -6.18
CA SER A 14 7.29 12.85 -4.80
C SER A 14 7.21 11.32 -4.68
N ASP A 15 7.00 10.63 -5.80
CA ASP A 15 6.83 9.19 -5.91
C ASP A 15 7.98 8.39 -5.29
N VAL A 16 9.23 8.76 -5.59
CA VAL A 16 10.44 8.08 -5.06
C VAL A 16 10.51 8.19 -3.53
N GLU A 17 10.19 9.37 -2.98
CA GLU A 17 10.18 9.61 -1.53
C GLU A 17 9.08 8.80 -0.84
N ILE A 18 7.88 8.80 -1.42
CA ILE A 18 6.72 8.07 -0.89
C ILE A 18 6.99 6.56 -0.92
N ILE A 19 7.53 6.02 -2.02
CA ILE A 19 7.90 4.59 -2.13
C ILE A 19 8.87 4.22 -1.00
N LYS A 20 9.91 5.02 -0.79
CA LYS A 20 10.89 4.77 0.29
C LYS A 20 10.21 4.75 1.66
N LYS A 21 9.36 5.74 1.93
CA LYS A 21 8.63 5.86 3.21
C LYS A 21 7.65 4.70 3.42
N ILE A 22 6.98 4.23 2.38
CA ILE A 22 6.09 3.05 2.44
C ILE A 22 6.92 1.82 2.84
N LYS A 23 8.03 1.55 2.16
CA LYS A 23 8.91 0.40 2.45
C LYS A 23 9.42 0.44 3.89
N GLU A 24 10.02 1.54 4.31
CA GLU A 24 10.55 1.71 5.68
C GLU A 24 9.48 1.53 6.76
N MET A 25 8.24 1.94 6.48
CA MET A 25 7.13 1.82 7.41
C MET A 25 6.57 0.39 7.47
N LEU A 26 6.49 -0.30 6.32
CA LEU A 26 6.04 -1.70 6.27
C LEU A 26 7.09 -2.67 6.81
N ASP A 27 8.38 -2.38 6.62
CA ASP A 27 9.48 -3.17 7.20
C ASP A 27 9.43 -3.24 8.72
N LYS A 28 8.90 -2.19 9.38
CA LYS A 28 8.71 -2.14 10.83
C LYS A 28 7.61 -3.06 11.33
N GLU A 29 6.69 -3.50 10.48
CA GLU A 29 5.68 -4.50 10.82
C GLU A 29 6.26 -5.93 10.85
N GLY A 30 7.49 -6.10 10.35
CA GLY A 30 8.20 -7.38 10.38
C GLY A 30 7.45 -8.49 9.63
N LYS A 31 7.39 -9.68 10.23
CA LYS A 31 6.84 -10.88 9.57
C LYS A 31 5.31 -10.87 9.41
N SER A 32 4.62 -9.95 10.09
CA SER A 32 3.16 -9.86 10.05
C SER A 32 2.62 -9.23 8.77
N VAL A 33 3.50 -8.69 7.93
CA VAL A 33 3.16 -8.07 6.65
C VAL A 33 4.14 -8.53 5.58
N ARG A 34 3.60 -8.96 4.45
CA ARG A 34 4.33 -9.13 3.19
C ARG A 34 3.85 -8.09 2.21
N TYR A 35 4.77 -7.48 1.48
CA TYR A 35 4.40 -6.38 0.60
C TYR A 35 5.23 -6.31 -0.68
N GLU A 36 4.67 -5.68 -1.70
CA GLU A 36 5.36 -5.27 -2.93
C GLU A 36 4.99 -3.80 -3.20
N VAL A 37 5.97 -2.99 -3.59
CA VAL A 37 5.77 -1.56 -3.90
C VAL A 37 6.47 -1.25 -5.20
N GLN A 38 5.72 -0.70 -6.17
CA GLN A 38 6.22 -0.39 -7.49
C GLN A 38 5.74 1.00 -7.94
N GLY A 39 6.67 1.82 -8.43
CA GLY A 39 6.33 3.00 -9.23
C GLY A 39 5.95 2.57 -10.64
N VAL A 40 4.87 3.13 -11.18
CA VAL A 40 4.30 2.72 -12.47
C VAL A 40 4.04 3.93 -13.37
N TYR A 41 4.04 3.71 -14.68
CA TYR A 41 3.53 4.69 -15.63
C TYR A 41 2.04 4.45 -15.85
N GLY A 42 1.21 5.49 -15.68
CA GLY A 42 -0.22 5.39 -15.90
C GLY A 42 -1.00 6.53 -15.24
N VAL A 43 -2.28 6.27 -14.95
CA VAL A 43 -3.15 7.20 -14.22
C VAL A 43 -2.79 7.26 -12.73
N TYR A 44 -2.08 6.26 -12.22
CA TYR A 44 -1.56 6.18 -10.86
C TYR A 44 -0.04 6.18 -10.90
N ASP A 45 0.57 6.65 -9.81
CA ASP A 45 2.02 6.77 -9.71
C ASP A 45 2.64 5.54 -9.03
N ILE A 46 1.92 4.96 -8.05
CA ILE A 46 2.43 3.87 -7.20
C ILE A 46 1.36 2.79 -7.03
N ILE A 47 1.79 1.53 -7.09
CA ILE A 47 0.99 0.36 -6.70
C ILE A 47 1.65 -0.31 -5.49
N VAL A 48 0.84 -0.63 -4.50
CA VAL A 48 1.25 -1.38 -3.31
C VAL A 48 0.38 -2.62 -3.15
N LYS A 49 0.99 -3.79 -3.09
CA LYS A 49 0.35 -5.02 -2.64
C LYS A 49 0.71 -5.26 -1.19
N ILE A 50 -0.28 -5.55 -0.34
CA ILE A 50 -0.06 -5.88 1.07
C ILE A 50 -0.85 -7.12 1.43
N THR A 51 -0.17 -8.10 2.01
CA THR A 51 -0.78 -9.25 2.67
C THR A 51 -0.44 -9.17 4.15
N ALA A 52 -1.44 -9.24 5.02
CA ALA A 52 -1.26 -9.14 6.47
C ALA A 52 -1.79 -10.38 7.20
N ASP A 53 -1.38 -10.57 8.45
CA ASP A 53 -1.87 -11.67 9.30
C ASP A 53 -3.38 -11.58 9.56
N ASN A 54 -3.94 -10.37 9.65
CA ASN A 54 -5.35 -10.13 9.90
C ASN A 54 -5.86 -8.83 9.30
N MET A 55 -7.19 -8.71 9.24
CA MET A 55 -7.86 -7.62 8.54
C MET A 55 -7.75 -6.27 9.26
N ASP A 56 -7.65 -6.27 10.59
CA ASP A 56 -7.56 -5.03 11.36
C ASP A 56 -6.18 -4.38 11.21
N LEU A 57 -5.12 -5.18 11.16
CA LEU A 57 -3.78 -4.72 10.81
C LEU A 57 -3.77 -4.11 9.40
N LEU A 58 -4.37 -4.79 8.43
CA LEU A 58 -4.45 -4.31 7.05
C LEU A 58 -5.20 -2.97 6.96
N ARG A 59 -6.38 -2.87 7.59
CA ARG A 59 -7.15 -1.61 7.67
C ARG A 59 -6.32 -0.50 8.29
N ASN A 60 -5.67 -0.76 9.42
CA ASN A 60 -4.85 0.22 10.12
C ASN A 60 -3.70 0.74 9.25
N ILE A 61 -3.01 -0.15 8.51
CA ILE A 61 -1.95 0.24 7.57
C ILE A 61 -2.51 1.17 6.49
N ILE A 62 -3.65 0.83 5.89
CA ILE A 62 -4.27 1.65 4.83
C ILE A 62 -4.69 3.02 5.38
N THR A 63 -5.48 3.05 6.46
CA THR A 63 -6.15 4.27 6.94
C THR A 63 -5.24 5.20 7.72
N ASN A 64 -4.36 4.63 8.55
CA ASN A 64 -3.60 5.41 9.53
C ASN A 64 -2.13 5.57 9.14
N LYS A 65 -1.63 4.79 8.17
CA LYS A 65 -0.26 4.92 7.69
C LYS A 65 -0.22 5.43 6.26
N ILE A 66 -0.67 4.64 5.28
CA ILE A 66 -0.54 4.96 3.85
C ILE A 66 -1.29 6.25 3.49
N ARG A 67 -2.57 6.38 3.84
CA ARG A 67 -3.36 7.60 3.57
C ARG A 67 -2.91 8.84 4.34
N LYS A 68 -1.99 8.68 5.30
CA LYS A 68 -1.42 9.78 6.10
C LYS A 68 -0.02 10.17 5.63
N ILE A 69 0.51 9.52 4.62
CA ILE A 69 1.77 9.93 4.01
C ILE A 69 1.54 11.29 3.33
N ASP A 70 2.32 12.28 3.74
CA ASP A 70 2.35 13.59 3.09
C ASP A 70 2.55 13.45 1.58
N LYS A 71 1.93 14.36 0.81
CA LYS A 71 1.92 14.37 -0.67
C LYS A 71 1.15 13.23 -1.35
N VAL A 72 0.55 12.30 -0.60
CA VAL A 72 -0.46 11.38 -1.13
C VAL A 72 -1.82 12.07 -1.07
N TYR A 73 -2.43 12.34 -2.23
CA TYR A 73 -3.75 13.00 -2.29
C TYR A 73 -4.89 12.09 -2.76
N SER A 74 -4.60 10.94 -3.35
CA SER A 74 -5.62 9.96 -3.77
C SER A 74 -5.16 8.53 -3.55
N THR A 75 -6.10 7.68 -3.13
CA THR A 75 -5.90 6.23 -3.00
C THR A 75 -7.11 5.48 -3.48
N LEU A 76 -6.91 4.43 -4.30
CA LEU A 76 -7.92 3.40 -4.58
C LEU A 76 -7.47 2.10 -3.89
N THR A 77 -8.34 1.52 -3.07
CA THR A 77 -8.05 0.26 -2.36
C THR A 77 -8.95 -0.84 -2.90
N MET A 78 -8.33 -1.92 -3.35
CA MET A 78 -9.00 -3.11 -3.89
C MET A 78 -8.68 -4.29 -2.98
N MET A 79 -9.68 -4.76 -2.24
CA MET A 79 -9.55 -5.96 -1.43
C MET A 79 -9.55 -7.20 -2.33
N VAL A 80 -8.63 -8.12 -2.11
CA VAL A 80 -8.62 -9.41 -2.81
C VAL A 80 -9.78 -10.25 -2.29
N ILE A 81 -10.49 -10.88 -3.23
CA ILE A 81 -11.51 -11.89 -2.95
C ILE A 81 -10.75 -13.21 -2.78
N GLU A 82 -10.52 -13.63 -1.53
CA GLU A 82 -9.69 -14.81 -1.22
C GLU A 82 -10.23 -16.08 -1.92
N GLU A 83 -11.55 -16.18 -2.11
CA GLU A 83 -12.21 -17.30 -2.78
C GLU A 83 -11.85 -17.42 -4.27
N GLN A 84 -11.19 -16.42 -4.86
CA GLN A 84 -10.78 -16.39 -6.26
C GLN A 84 -9.27 -16.53 -6.46
N GLU A 85 -8.47 -16.56 -5.37
CA GLU A 85 -7.06 -16.96 -5.41
C GLU A 85 -6.99 -18.49 -5.45
N GLN A 86 -6.94 -19.07 -6.65
CA GLN A 86 -6.72 -20.51 -6.86
C GLN A 86 -5.32 -20.95 -6.45
#